data_AF-A0AA48GNI5-F1
#
_entry.id   AF-A0AA48GNI5-F1
#
_cell.length_a   1.000
_cell.length_b   1.000
_cell.length_c   1.000
_cell.angle_alpha   90.00
_cell.angle_beta   90.00
_cell.angle_gamma   90.00
#
_symmetry.space_group_name_H-M   'P 1'
#
loop_
_entity.id
_entity.type
_entity.pdbx_description
1 polymer ?
#
loop_
_entity_poly.entity_id
_entity_poly.type
_entity_poly.pdbx_seq_one_letter_code
_entity_poly.pdbx_strand_id
1 'polypeptide(L)'
;MSEAQPLPKLPAPLRGAKAFHASWKPVLLNWLVPGLGYWLIGEKGRAKALFSVTVVFLVLGFLQLQNGAVDGIRGGVYVPQLSPLQWMPTLGAAATAGTGPVYALFGYLFGGVGTEPVRNLVQEYGASYVMVTGLLNWLACFDIFDRTTGRWVWRLPQDEQDALAGKDIPAAK
;
A
#
# COMPACT_ATOMS: atom_id res chain seq x y z
N MET A 1 10.33 -45.06 -20.80
CA MET A 1 10.34 -43.97 -19.81
C MET A 1 10.58 -42.70 -20.59
N SER A 2 9.56 -41.85 -20.75
CA SER A 2 9.72 -40.58 -21.47
C SER A 2 10.69 -39.72 -20.68
N GLU A 3 11.83 -39.35 -21.27
CA GLU A 3 12.71 -38.32 -20.71
C GLU A 3 11.87 -37.05 -20.58
N ALA A 4 11.58 -36.66 -19.34
CA ALA A 4 10.92 -35.39 -19.07
C ALA A 4 11.86 -34.29 -19.56
N GLN A 5 11.44 -33.55 -20.59
CA GLN A 5 12.21 -32.42 -21.08
C GLN A 5 12.47 -31.46 -19.90
N PRO A 6 13.72 -30.98 -19.72
CA PRO A 6 14.02 -30.06 -18.63
C PRO A 6 13.19 -28.79 -18.82
N LEU A 7 12.40 -28.44 -17.80
CA LEU A 7 11.59 -27.22 -17.81
C LEU A 7 12.47 -25.99 -18.07
N PRO A 8 12.01 -25.02 -18.87
CA PRO A 8 12.76 -23.78 -19.07
C PRO A 8 12.96 -23.05 -17.74
N LYS A 9 14.17 -22.55 -17.50
CA LYS A 9 14.48 -21.86 -16.24
C LYS A 9 13.81 -20.48 -16.20
N LEU A 10 13.11 -20.19 -15.10
CA LEU A 10 12.51 -18.87 -14.86
C LEU A 10 13.58 -17.76 -14.89
N PRO A 11 13.23 -16.57 -15.40
CA PRO A 11 14.16 -15.46 -15.44
C PRO A 11 14.56 -15.02 -14.01
N ALA A 12 15.85 -14.73 -13.83
CA ALA A 12 16.36 -14.20 -12.57
C ALA A 12 15.75 -12.81 -12.28
N PRO A 13 15.52 -12.47 -10.99
CA PRO A 13 14.91 -11.19 -10.63
C PRO A 13 15.84 -10.03 -10.97
N LEU A 14 15.25 -8.90 -11.38
CA LEU A 14 15.97 -7.68 -11.67
C LEU A 14 16.69 -7.16 -10.41
N ARG A 15 17.87 -6.56 -10.61
CA ARG A 15 18.69 -5.96 -9.54
C ARG A 15 19.22 -4.58 -9.94
N GLY A 16 19.57 -3.78 -8.94
CA GLY A 16 20.18 -2.46 -9.12
C GLY A 16 19.33 -1.51 -9.98
N ALA A 17 19.97 -0.81 -10.92
CA ALA A 17 19.31 0.18 -11.78
C ALA A 17 18.16 -0.41 -12.61
N LYS A 18 18.29 -1.64 -13.12
CA LYS A 18 17.22 -2.30 -13.89
C LYS A 18 15.96 -2.50 -13.05
N ALA A 19 16.12 -2.90 -11.80
CA ALA A 19 15.01 -3.04 -10.86
C ALA A 19 14.33 -1.68 -10.62
N PHE A 20 15.13 -0.65 -10.33
CA PHE A 20 14.62 0.69 -10.12
C PHE A 20 13.84 1.22 -11.33
N HIS A 21 14.39 1.09 -12.55
CA HIS A 21 13.75 1.54 -13.78
C HIS A 21 12.42 0.83 -14.05
N ALA A 22 12.31 -0.46 -13.72
CA ALA A 22 11.06 -1.21 -13.86
C ALA A 22 10.01 -0.82 -12.81
N SER A 23 10.43 -0.49 -11.59
CA SER A 23 9.53 -0.35 -10.44
C SER A 23 9.12 1.08 -10.10
N TRP A 24 9.93 2.09 -10.41
CA TRP A 24 9.71 3.44 -9.85
C TRP A 24 8.37 4.05 -10.25
N LYS A 25 7.96 3.92 -11.52
CA LYS A 25 6.67 4.43 -12.02
C LYS A 25 5.48 3.78 -11.32
N PRO A 26 5.33 2.44 -11.34
CA PRO A 26 4.18 1.81 -10.72
C PRO A 26 4.15 2.01 -9.20
N VAL A 27 5.30 2.02 -8.52
CA VAL A 27 5.37 2.31 -7.07
C VAL A 27 4.92 3.74 -6.78
N LEU A 28 5.44 4.73 -7.51
CA LEU A 28 5.07 6.12 -7.32
C LEU A 28 3.57 6.35 -7.58
N LEU A 29 3.04 5.79 -8.68
CA LEU A 29 1.61 5.89 -8.99
C LEU A 29 0.74 5.25 -7.91
N ASN A 30 1.17 4.11 -7.35
CA ASN A 30 0.44 3.47 -6.26
C ASN A 30 0.48 4.28 -4.96
N TRP A 31 1.61 4.91 -4.67
CA TRP A 31 1.71 5.82 -3.52
C TRP A 31 0.79 7.04 -3.71
N LEU A 32 0.73 7.61 -4.91
CA LEU A 32 -0.13 8.75 -5.22
C LEU A 32 -1.63 8.41 -5.14
N VAL A 33 -2.03 7.27 -5.71
CA VAL A 33 -3.40 6.77 -5.67
C VAL A 33 -3.36 5.26 -5.46
N PRO A 34 -3.74 4.76 -4.27
CA PRO A 34 -3.73 3.35 -3.96
C PRO A 34 -4.49 2.53 -5.01
N GLY A 35 -3.80 1.60 -5.66
CA GLY A 35 -4.34 0.75 -6.74
C GLY A 35 -3.85 1.11 -8.14
N LEU A 36 -3.39 2.34 -8.42
CA LEU A 36 -2.96 2.72 -9.77
C LEU A 36 -1.70 1.97 -10.24
N GLY A 37 -0.78 1.64 -9.32
CA GLY A 37 0.40 0.86 -9.70
C GLY A 37 0.05 -0.56 -10.14
N TYR A 38 -0.90 -1.21 -9.44
CA TYR A 38 -1.43 -2.50 -9.87
C TYR A 38 -2.15 -2.41 -11.22
N TRP A 39 -2.88 -1.32 -11.46
CA TRP A 39 -3.54 -1.10 -12.73
C TRP A 39 -2.53 -1.00 -13.87
N LEU A 40 -1.44 -0.25 -13.66
CA LEU A 40 -0.37 -0.07 -14.65
C LEU A 40 0.29 -1.39 -15.05
N ILE A 41 0.51 -2.31 -14.09
CA ILE A 41 1.12 -3.61 -14.36
C ILE A 41 0.10 -4.68 -14.83
N GLY A 42 -1.15 -4.30 -15.07
CA GLY A 42 -2.20 -5.18 -15.60
C GLY A 42 -2.99 -5.97 -14.55
N GLU A 43 -2.66 -5.83 -13.27
CA GLU A 43 -3.26 -6.54 -12.14
C GLU A 43 -4.57 -5.88 -11.67
N LYS A 44 -5.55 -5.79 -12.58
CA LYS A 44 -6.80 -5.02 -12.38
C LYS A 44 -7.63 -5.48 -11.17
N GLY A 45 -7.60 -6.77 -10.83
CA GLY A 45 -8.29 -7.29 -9.66
C GLY A 45 -7.76 -6.72 -8.35
N ARG A 46 -6.43 -6.75 -8.19
CA ARG A 46 -5.72 -6.17 -7.03
C ARG A 46 -5.89 -4.65 -6.97
N ALA A 47 -5.82 -3.98 -8.13
CA ALA A 47 -6.05 -2.55 -8.24
C ALA A 47 -7.42 -2.13 -7.69
N LYS A 48 -8.48 -2.81 -8.15
CA LYS A 48 -9.85 -2.55 -7.70
C LYS A 48 -10.02 -2.84 -6.22
N ALA A 49 -9.49 -3.95 -5.72
CA ALA A 49 -9.60 -4.32 -4.31
C ALA A 49 -8.94 -3.28 -3.40
N LEU A 50 -7.68 -2.92 -3.67
CA LEU A 50 -6.94 -1.92 -2.88
C LEU A 50 -7.64 -0.57 -2.91
N PHE A 51 -8.00 -0.06 -4.10
CA PHE A 51 -8.68 1.22 -4.23
C PHE A 51 -10.03 1.23 -3.48
N SER A 52 -10.80 0.15 -3.58
CA SER A 52 -12.10 0.07 -2.89
C SER A 52 -11.96 0.10 -1.38
N VAL A 53 -11.04 -0.69 -0.82
CA VAL A 53 -10.76 -0.69 0.63
C VAL A 53 -10.27 0.67 1.09
N THR A 54 -9.34 1.27 0.35
CA THR A 54 -8.85 2.63 0.60
C THR A 54 -9.98 3.64 0.66
N VAL A 55 -10.87 3.67 -0.35
CA VAL A 55 -11.99 4.62 -0.38
C VAL A 55 -12.90 4.41 0.82
N VAL A 56 -13.30 3.16 1.12
CA VAL A 56 -14.17 2.86 2.26
C VAL A 56 -13.54 3.33 3.57
N PHE A 57 -12.26 3.04 3.81
CA PHE A 57 -11.60 3.41 5.05
C PHE A 57 -11.35 4.91 5.16
N LEU A 58 -11.02 5.60 4.07
CA LEU A 58 -10.91 7.05 4.07
C LEU A 58 -12.26 7.72 4.35
N VAL A 59 -13.35 7.21 3.79
CA VAL A 59 -14.71 7.72 4.05
C VAL A 59 -15.10 7.49 5.52
N LEU A 60 -14.90 6.28 6.05
CA LEU A 60 -15.16 5.99 7.46
C LEU A 60 -14.28 6.85 8.38
N GLY A 61 -12.99 6.97 8.06
CA GLY A 61 -12.05 7.81 8.78
C GLY A 61 -12.50 9.27 8.83
N PHE A 62 -12.85 9.83 7.66
CA PHE A 62 -13.36 11.19 7.56
C PHE A 62 -14.63 11.40 8.40
N LEU A 63 -15.63 10.52 8.25
CA LEU A 63 -16.89 10.61 8.97
C LEU A 63 -16.71 10.53 10.49
N GLN A 64 -15.82 9.66 10.98
CA GLN A 64 -15.60 9.47 12.41
C GLN A 64 -14.73 10.58 13.03
N LEU A 65 -13.74 11.11 12.29
CA LEU A 65 -12.97 12.27 12.73
C LEU A 65 -13.85 13.53 12.81
N GLN A 66 -14.82 13.66 11.88
CA GLN A 66 -15.79 14.75 11.87
C GLN A 66 -16.88 14.57 12.94
N ASN A 67 -17.47 13.38 13.04
CA ASN A 67 -18.60 13.08 13.91
C ASN A 67 -18.12 12.46 15.23
N GLY A 68 -17.74 13.32 16.16
CA GLY A 68 -17.38 12.96 17.53
C GLY A 68 -17.09 14.16 18.42
N ALA A 69 -17.34 15.37 17.89
CA ALA A 69 -17.01 16.62 18.54
C ALA A 69 -18.02 16.96 19.65
N VAL A 70 -17.84 16.32 20.80
CA VAL A 70 -18.38 16.85 22.05
C VAL A 70 -17.58 18.13 22.33
N ASP A 71 -18.29 19.26 22.44
CA ASP A 71 -17.74 20.60 22.68
C ASP A 71 -16.92 21.22 21.51
N GLY A 72 -17.18 20.79 20.27
CA GLY A 72 -16.59 21.42 19.06
C GLY A 72 -15.16 20.96 18.71
N ILE A 73 -14.63 19.98 19.45
CA ILE A 73 -13.26 19.45 19.28
C ILE A 73 -13.27 18.18 18.42
N ARG A 74 -12.54 18.19 17.30
CA ARG A 74 -12.54 17.11 16.30
C ARG A 74 -11.50 16.04 16.61
N GLY A 75 -11.69 14.84 16.06
CA GLY A 75 -10.67 13.80 16.09
C GLY A 75 -9.46 14.21 15.25
N GLY A 76 -8.27 13.76 15.66
CA GLY A 76 -7.03 14.09 14.99
C GLY A 76 -6.43 12.96 14.16
N VAL A 77 -5.77 13.27 13.05
CA VAL A 77 -4.81 12.34 12.45
C VAL A 77 -3.44 12.50 13.10
N TYR A 78 -2.59 11.48 12.98
CA TYR A 78 -1.21 11.60 13.45
C TYR A 78 -0.45 12.64 12.62
N VAL A 79 0.14 13.62 13.29
CA VAL A 79 1.00 14.67 12.71
C VAL A 79 2.40 14.51 13.31
N PRO A 80 3.47 14.67 12.53
CA PRO A 80 4.83 14.52 13.06
C PRO A 80 5.12 15.59 14.11
N GLN A 81 5.63 15.17 15.26
CA GLN A 81 6.00 16.06 16.36
C GLN A 81 7.52 16.03 16.52
N LEU A 82 8.19 17.06 16.04
CA LEU A 82 9.66 17.10 15.93
C LEU A 82 10.35 17.91 17.04
N SER A 83 9.59 18.69 17.84
CA SER A 83 10.14 19.55 18.89
C SER A 83 9.22 19.63 20.13
N PRO A 84 9.51 18.90 21.22
CA PRO A 84 10.48 17.81 21.28
C PRO A 84 10.06 16.63 20.38
N LEU A 85 11.03 15.85 19.88
CA LEU A 85 10.72 14.70 19.04
C LEU A 85 9.89 13.68 19.84
N GLN A 86 8.65 13.46 19.41
CA GLN A 86 7.82 12.37 19.92
C GLN A 86 7.74 11.26 18.89
N TRP A 87 8.33 10.12 19.23
CA TRP A 87 8.48 9.00 18.30
C TRP A 87 7.14 8.37 17.91
N MET A 88 6.20 8.19 18.86
CA MET A 88 4.90 7.55 18.58
C MET A 88 4.04 8.33 17.57
N PRO A 89 3.73 9.62 17.79
CA PRO A 89 2.98 10.42 16.82
C PRO A 89 3.71 10.53 15.47
N THR A 90 5.04 10.61 15.49
CA THR A 90 5.84 10.72 14.26
C THR A 90 5.83 9.42 13.44
N LEU A 91 5.89 8.25 14.08
CA LEU A 91 5.72 6.97 13.40
C LEU A 91 4.29 6.78 12.89
N GLY A 92 3.29 7.19 13.67
CA GLY A 92 1.89 7.20 13.23
C GLY A 92 1.68 8.08 12.00
N ALA A 93 2.34 9.25 11.95
CA ALA A 93 2.33 10.13 10.80
C ALA A 93 3.02 9.50 9.58
N ALA A 94 4.16 8.82 9.77
CA ALA A 94 4.85 8.10 8.69
C ALA A 94 4.01 6.93 8.13
N ALA A 95 3.32 6.20 9.00
CA ALA A 95 2.35 5.18 8.61
C ALA A 95 1.21 5.79 7.77
N THR A 96 0.61 6.88 8.27
CA THR A 96 -0.50 7.59 7.62
C THR A 96 -0.08 8.23 6.28
N ALA A 97 1.17 8.69 6.15
CA ALA A 97 1.73 9.22 4.91
C ALA A 97 1.74 8.20 3.75
N GLY A 98 1.55 6.91 4.03
CA GLY A 98 1.32 5.90 3.00
C GLY A 98 0.03 6.11 2.21
N THR A 99 -0.95 6.86 2.74
CA THR A 99 -2.16 7.25 1.99
C THR A 99 -1.87 8.22 0.84
N GLY A 100 -0.63 8.68 0.70
CA GLY A 100 -0.22 9.55 -0.38
C GLY A 100 -0.59 11.01 -0.13
N PRO A 101 -0.84 11.79 -1.19
CA PRO A 101 -1.25 13.20 -1.09
C PRO A 101 -2.51 13.44 -0.25
N VAL A 102 -3.37 12.42 -0.13
CA VAL A 102 -4.57 12.49 0.72
C VAL A 102 -4.21 12.74 2.19
N TYR A 103 -3.04 12.29 2.66
CA TYR A 103 -2.57 12.60 4.01
C TYR A 103 -2.49 14.12 4.26
N ALA A 104 -2.05 14.90 3.28
CA ALA A 104 -1.97 16.36 3.42
C ALA A 104 -3.36 16.98 3.59
N LEU A 105 -4.38 16.46 2.88
CA LEU A 105 -5.76 16.88 3.05
C LEU A 105 -6.26 16.56 4.46
N PHE A 106 -6.02 15.36 4.96
CA PHE A 106 -6.40 14.98 6.33
C PHE A 106 -5.63 15.78 7.39
N GLY A 107 -4.34 16.05 7.19
CA GLY A 107 -3.55 16.89 8.09
C GLY A 107 -4.05 18.32 8.14
N TYR A 108 -4.49 18.88 7.00
CA TYR A 108 -5.11 20.21 6.95
C TYR A 108 -6.45 20.26 7.69
N LEU A 109 -7.29 19.24 7.51
CA LEU A 109 -8.64 19.21 8.08
C LEU A 109 -8.69 18.75 9.56
N PHE A 110 -7.75 17.91 9.97
CA PHE A 110 -7.77 17.16 11.23
C PHE A 110 -6.40 17.12 11.96
N GLY A 111 -5.47 18.03 11.67
CA GLY A 111 -4.13 18.07 12.29
C GLY A 111 -3.83 19.31 13.13
N GLY A 112 -4.84 20.12 13.45
CA GLY A 112 -4.68 21.42 14.12
C GLY A 112 -4.54 21.34 15.66
N VAL A 113 -4.29 22.49 16.28
CA VAL A 113 -4.05 22.65 17.73
C VAL A 113 -5.27 22.24 18.60
N GLY A 114 -6.43 21.99 17.99
CA GLY A 114 -7.64 21.49 18.64
C GLY A 114 -8.07 20.09 18.18
N THR A 115 -7.15 19.27 17.69
CA THR A 115 -7.42 17.89 17.29
C THR A 115 -6.54 16.92 18.05
N GLU A 116 -7.16 15.98 18.75
CA GLU A 116 -6.45 14.93 19.49
C GLU A 116 -6.70 13.58 18.80
N PRO A 117 -5.66 12.80 18.48
CA PRO A 117 -5.83 11.48 17.88
C PRO A 117 -6.59 10.48 18.76
N VAL A 118 -6.51 10.67 20.09
CA VAL A 118 -7.07 9.78 21.10
C VAL A 118 -7.89 10.62 22.07
N ARG A 119 -9.22 10.61 21.91
CA ARG A 119 -10.12 11.43 22.72
C ARG A 119 -11.40 10.72 23.09
N ASN A 120 -12.08 10.14 22.10
CA ASN A 120 -13.16 9.19 22.30
C ASN A 120 -13.03 8.03 21.33
N LEU A 121 -13.70 6.92 21.68
CA LEU A 121 -13.57 5.65 20.97
C LEU A 121 -13.87 5.78 19.46
N VAL A 122 -14.84 6.61 19.08
CA VAL A 122 -15.20 6.83 17.66
C VAL A 122 -14.09 7.56 16.91
N GLN A 123 -13.54 8.63 17.48
CA GLN A 123 -12.48 9.42 16.86
C GLN A 123 -11.15 8.65 16.75
N GLU A 124 -10.86 7.78 17.73
CA GLU A 124 -9.72 6.87 17.69
C GLU A 124 -9.78 5.90 16.52
N TYR A 125 -10.97 5.35 16.24
CA TYR A 125 -11.17 4.50 15.07
C TYR A 125 -11.01 5.30 13.77
N GLY A 126 -11.45 6.56 13.74
CA GLY A 126 -11.26 7.46 12.62
C GLY A 126 -9.79 7.59 12.20
N ALA A 127 -8.92 7.94 13.16
CA ALA A 127 -7.47 8.00 12.94
C ALA A 127 -6.88 6.64 12.53
N SER A 128 -7.35 5.56 13.16
CA SER A 128 -6.90 4.20 12.87
C SER A 128 -7.21 3.76 11.43
N TYR A 129 -8.39 4.08 10.88
CA TYR A 129 -8.73 3.75 9.50
C TYR A 129 -7.79 4.41 8.50
N VAL A 130 -7.46 5.68 8.70
CA VAL A 130 -6.54 6.42 7.81
C VAL A 130 -5.13 5.84 7.93
N MET A 131 -4.66 5.56 9.14
CA MET A 131 -3.35 4.95 9.38
C MET A 131 -3.24 3.56 8.73
N VAL A 132 -4.24 2.69 8.94
CA VAL A 132 -4.28 1.35 8.34
C VAL A 132 -4.28 1.44 6.82
N THR A 133 -5.02 2.37 6.24
CA THR A 133 -5.00 2.62 4.79
C THR A 133 -3.60 2.97 4.30
N GLY A 134 -2.87 3.81 5.05
CA GLY A 134 -1.51 4.17 4.71
C GLY A 134 -0.54 2.99 4.80
N LEU A 135 -0.62 2.19 5.86
CA LEU A 135 0.17 0.97 6.03
C LEU A 135 -0.09 -0.05 4.92
N LEU A 136 -1.37 -0.27 4.57
CA LEU A 136 -1.74 -1.17 3.47
C LEU A 136 -1.15 -0.69 2.14
N ASN A 137 -1.16 0.62 1.88
CA ASN A 137 -0.58 1.15 0.65
C ASN A 137 0.95 1.04 0.63
N TRP A 138 1.63 1.21 1.77
CA TRP A 138 3.07 0.96 1.87
C TRP A 138 3.42 -0.51 1.55
N LEU A 139 2.67 -1.45 2.11
CA LEU A 139 2.85 -2.87 1.80
C LEU A 139 2.56 -3.20 0.33
N ALA A 140 1.54 -2.57 -0.25
CA ALA A 140 1.24 -2.69 -1.67
C ALA A 140 2.37 -2.15 -2.55
N CYS A 141 2.99 -1.03 -2.18
CA CYS A 141 4.17 -0.51 -2.87
C CYS A 141 5.33 -1.51 -2.86
N PHE A 142 5.55 -2.24 -1.76
CA PHE A 142 6.56 -3.31 -1.70
C PHE A 142 6.17 -4.52 -2.57
N ASP A 143 4.91 -4.96 -2.56
CA ASP A 143 4.45 -6.04 -3.45
C ASP A 143 4.59 -5.66 -4.93
N ILE A 144 4.25 -4.43 -5.30
CA ILE A 144 4.43 -3.92 -6.67
C ILE A 144 5.90 -3.89 -7.07
N PHE A 145 6.79 -3.45 -6.18
CA PHE A 145 8.23 -3.51 -6.41
C PHE A 145 8.68 -4.96 -6.69
N ASP A 146 8.24 -5.92 -5.89
CA ASP A 146 8.62 -7.32 -6.10
C ASP A 146 8.00 -7.94 -7.37
N ARG A 147 6.80 -7.51 -7.75
CA ARG A 147 6.14 -7.91 -8.99
C ARG A 147 6.89 -7.43 -10.22
N THR A 148 7.19 -6.14 -10.26
CA THR A 148 7.88 -5.48 -11.38
C THR A 148 9.33 -5.93 -11.53
N THR A 149 9.96 -6.38 -10.44
CA THR A 149 11.32 -6.91 -10.45
C THR A 149 11.40 -8.42 -10.63
N GLY A 150 10.25 -9.13 -10.67
CA GLY A 150 10.19 -10.58 -10.83
C GLY A 150 10.54 -11.38 -9.57
N ARG A 151 10.78 -10.73 -8.42
CA ARG A 151 11.11 -11.38 -7.15
C ARG A 151 9.94 -12.20 -6.59
N TRP A 152 8.72 -11.81 -6.91
CA TRP A 152 7.52 -12.46 -6.41
C TRP A 152 7.43 -13.95 -6.80
N VAL A 153 7.92 -14.31 -7.99
CA VAL A 153 7.91 -15.70 -8.50
C VAL A 153 8.73 -16.62 -7.60
N TRP A 154 9.86 -16.12 -7.11
CA TRP A 154 10.80 -16.86 -6.27
C TRP A 154 10.33 -17.02 -4.81
N ARG A 155 9.17 -16.45 -4.47
CA ARG A 155 8.50 -16.68 -3.17
C ARG A 155 7.45 -17.78 -3.24
N LEU A 156 7.09 -18.24 -4.44
CA LEU A 156 6.12 -19.31 -4.61
C LEU A 156 6.75 -20.67 -4.27
N PRO A 157 5.94 -21.66 -3.88
CA PRO A 157 6.34 -23.06 -3.85
C PRO A 157 6.95 -23.54 -5.17
N GLN A 158 7.85 -24.53 -5.12
CA GLN A 158 8.59 -24.99 -6.30
C GLN A 158 7.67 -25.54 -7.40
N ASP A 159 6.59 -26.22 -7.02
CA ASP A 159 5.58 -26.75 -7.93
C ASP A 159 4.84 -25.65 -8.71
N GLU A 160 4.55 -24.51 -8.06
CA GLU A 160 3.96 -23.34 -8.73
C GLU A 160 4.96 -22.64 -9.66
N GLN A 161 6.24 -22.59 -9.26
CA GLN A 161 7.32 -22.07 -10.11
C GLN A 161 7.46 -22.91 -11.39
N ASP A 162 7.46 -24.23 -11.24
CA ASP A 162 7.57 -25.18 -12.35
C ASP A 162 6.35 -25.09 -13.28
N ALA A 163 5.14 -24.91 -12.73
CA ALA A 163 3.93 -24.67 -13.50
C ALA A 163 3.96 -23.35 -14.30
N LEU A 164 4.56 -22.30 -13.74
CA LEU A 164 4.77 -21.03 -14.45
C LEU A 164 5.82 -21.17 -15.55
N ALA A 165 6.92 -21.86 -15.29
CA ALA A 165 7.93 -22.18 -16.30
C ALA A 165 7.34 -22.96 -17.48
N GLY A 166 6.44 -23.92 -17.20
CA GLY A 166 5.79 -24.73 -18.22
C GLY A 166 4.81 -23.97 -19.13
N LYS A 167 4.24 -22.83 -18.69
CA LYS A 167 3.29 -22.03 -19.48
C LYS A 167 3.91 -21.33 -20.69
N ASP A 168 5.23 -21.14 -20.68
CA ASP A 168 5.97 -20.51 -21.78
C ASP A 168 6.35 -21.50 -22.90
N ILE A 169 6.01 -22.79 -22.78
CA ILE A 169 6.14 -23.76 -23.88
C ILE A 169 4.96 -23.53 -24.84
N PRO A 170 5.15 -23.02 -26.08
CA PRO A 170 4.07 -22.99 -27.04
C PRO A 170 3.59 -24.43 -27.23
N ALA A 171 2.28 -24.66 -27.04
CA ALA A 171 1.67 -25.96 -27.31
C ALA A 171 2.11 -26.40 -28.70
N ALA A 172 2.89 -27.47 -28.77
CA ALA A 172 3.35 -28.04 -30.02
C ALA A 172 2.11 -28.32 -30.89
N LYS A 173 1.96 -27.53 -31.96
CA LYS A 173 1.04 -27.83 -33.05
C LYS A 173 1.76 -28.71 -34.05
#